data_AF-A0AAN8M4H5-F1
#
_entry.id   AF-A0AAN8M4H5-F1
#
_cell.length_a   1.000
_cell.length_b   1.000
_cell.length_c   1.000
_cell.angle_alpha   90.00
_cell.angle_beta   90.00
_cell.angle_gamma   90.00
#
_symmetry.space_group_name_H-M   'P 1'
#
loop_
_entity.id
_entity.type
_entity.pdbx_description
1 polymer ?
#
loop_
_entity_poly.entity_id
_entity_poly.type
_entity_poly.pdbx_seq_one_letter_code
_entity_poly.pdbx_strand_id
1 'polypeptide(L)'
;MDFHDNVLWLQCGPTNNNPTVIAHYFMSCVRNLGIIPMRLRTDCGTENGIMAAIQCTLRHHHSDYYSGASSHMYGSSINNQRIESWWSIFRKGRSQFWMELFADLRDAGYFNGSHEHQCLLRYCFGDVIQKDLDECVRLWNSPQDSPFQNSSMSRRSAQ
;
A
#
# COMPACT_ATOMS: atom_id res chain seq x y z
N MET A 1 13.26 13.72 6.44
CA MET A 1 12.88 12.36 6.89
C MET A 1 12.84 11.52 5.64
N ASP A 2 13.77 10.57 5.52
CA ASP A 2 13.98 9.82 4.28
C ASP A 2 13.28 8.47 4.38
N PHE A 3 12.20 8.30 3.61
CA PHE A 3 11.38 7.09 3.56
C PHE A 3 11.88 6.14 2.46
N HIS A 4 13.13 5.70 2.53
CA HIS A 4 13.64 4.78 1.52
C HIS A 4 13.06 3.38 1.72
N ASP A 5 12.32 2.88 0.71
CA ASP A 5 11.65 1.57 0.72
C ASP A 5 10.62 1.35 1.84
N ASN A 6 10.14 2.39 2.51
CA ASN A 6 9.12 2.25 3.55
C ASN A 6 7.72 2.08 2.96
N VAL A 7 6.91 1.25 3.61
CA VAL A 7 5.46 1.17 3.36
C VAL A 7 4.77 2.14 4.30
N LEU A 8 4.08 3.14 3.76
CA LEU A 8 3.48 4.19 4.58
C LEU A 8 2.09 3.83 5.11
N TRP A 9 1.32 3.03 4.36
CA TRP A 9 0.02 2.51 4.79
C TRP A 9 -0.31 1.20 4.08
N LEU A 10 -1.07 0.34 4.76
CA LEU A 10 -1.82 -0.79 4.21
C LEU A 10 -3.20 -0.77 4.85
N GLN A 11 -4.26 -0.97 4.05
CA GLN A 11 -5.63 -0.83 4.53
C GLN A 11 -6.49 -1.96 3.98
N CYS A 12 -7.21 -2.62 4.89
CA CYS A 12 -8.29 -3.54 4.56
C CYS A 12 -9.53 -2.72 4.24
N GLY A 13 -10.13 -2.97 3.07
CA GLY A 13 -11.26 -2.18 2.60
C GLY A 13 -12.21 -2.99 1.72
N PRO A 14 -13.43 -2.48 1.51
CA PRO A 14 -14.46 -3.17 0.73
C PRO A 14 -14.20 -3.14 -0.79
N THR A 15 -13.32 -2.25 -1.26
CA THR A 15 -12.99 -2.06 -2.67
C THR A 15 -11.62 -1.38 -2.82
N ASN A 16 -10.89 -1.77 -3.86
CA ASN A 16 -9.66 -1.12 -4.33
C ASN A 16 -9.87 -0.27 -5.60
N ASN A 17 -11.09 -0.25 -6.15
CA ASN A 17 -11.40 0.41 -7.43
C ASN A 17 -12.22 1.70 -7.27
N ASN A 18 -12.56 2.10 -6.04
CA ASN A 18 -13.29 3.34 -5.79
C ASN A 18 -12.30 4.50 -5.52
N PRO A 19 -12.22 5.52 -6.41
CA PRO A 19 -11.26 6.61 -6.26
C PRO A 19 -11.40 7.38 -4.94
N THR A 20 -12.61 7.50 -4.39
CA THR A 20 -12.86 8.20 -3.12
C THR A 20 -12.24 7.47 -1.94
N VAL A 21 -12.26 6.13 -1.96
CA VAL A 21 -11.67 5.30 -0.89
C VAL A 21 -10.15 5.42 -0.92
N ILE A 22 -9.53 5.34 -2.10
CA ILE A 22 -8.08 5.51 -2.27
C ILE A 22 -7.63 6.92 -1.84
N ALA A 23 -8.37 7.95 -2.26
CA ALA A 23 -8.12 9.33 -1.84
C ALA A 23 -8.22 9.52 -0.32
N HIS A 24 -9.18 8.88 0.33
CA HIS A 24 -9.31 8.90 1.79
C HIS A 24 -8.09 8.31 2.49
N TYR A 25 -7.59 7.15 2.03
CA TYR A 25 -6.38 6.54 2.59
C TYR A 25 -5.15 7.42 2.40
N PHE A 26 -4.98 7.99 1.21
CA PHE A 26 -3.88 8.92 0.93
C PHE A 26 -3.93 10.15 1.85
N MET A 27 -5.08 10.81 1.96
CA MET A 27 -5.24 11.98 2.82
C MET A 27 -5.06 11.66 4.30
N SER A 28 -5.52 10.48 4.74
CA SER A 28 -5.30 10.01 6.12
C SER A 28 -3.81 9.82 6.40
N CYS A 29 -3.07 9.20 5.47
CA CYS A 29 -1.62 9.05 5.59
C CYS A 29 -0.90 10.41 5.65
N VAL A 30 -1.20 11.32 4.72
CA VAL A 30 -0.64 12.69 4.67
C VAL A 30 -0.90 13.42 6.00
N ARG A 31 -2.14 13.36 6.50
CA ARG A 31 -2.52 13.98 7.77
C ARG A 31 -1.79 13.37 8.96
N ASN A 32 -1.75 12.04 9.05
CA ASN A 32 -1.16 11.32 10.18
C ASN A 32 0.35 11.53 10.26
N LEU A 33 1.03 11.61 9.12
CA LEU A 33 2.47 11.89 9.07
C LEU A 33 2.80 13.38 9.16
N GLY A 34 1.83 14.27 8.93
CA GLY A 34 2.06 15.71 8.88
C GLY A 34 2.96 16.15 7.72
N ILE A 35 3.02 15.36 6.64
CA ILE A 35 3.88 15.62 5.48
C ILE A 35 3.07 15.63 4.18
N ILE A 36 3.45 16.49 3.25
CA ILE A 36 2.98 16.46 1.87
C ILE A 36 4.12 15.91 1.01
N PRO A 37 3.94 14.78 0.29
CA PRO A 37 4.96 14.26 -0.60
C PRO A 37 5.40 15.31 -1.62
N MET A 38 6.70 15.38 -1.93
CA MET A 38 7.18 16.27 -2.98
C MET A 38 6.68 15.82 -4.36
N ARG A 39 6.65 14.50 -4.58
CA ARG A 39 6.22 13.89 -5.83
C ARG A 39 5.44 12.61 -5.56
N LEU A 40 4.29 12.47 -6.21
CA LEU A 40 3.47 11.25 -6.25
C LEU A 40 3.58 10.60 -7.62
N ARG A 41 3.76 9.29 -7.65
CA ARG A 41 3.71 8.49 -8.88
C ARG A 41 2.60 7.46 -8.75
N THR A 42 1.76 7.36 -9.78
CA THR A 42 0.71 6.34 -9.88
C THR A 42 0.77 5.69 -11.25
N ASP A 43 0.15 4.53 -11.41
CA ASP A 43 -0.21 4.07 -12.74
C ASP A 43 -1.39 4.90 -13.30
N CYS A 44 -1.79 4.61 -14.54
CA CYS A 44 -2.92 5.24 -15.20
C CYS A 44 -4.29 4.63 -14.78
N GLY A 45 -4.39 4.03 -13.60
CA GLY A 45 -5.64 3.51 -13.05
C GLY A 45 -6.68 4.60 -12.80
N THR A 46 -7.95 4.29 -13.02
CA THR A 46 -9.07 5.23 -12.84
C THR A 46 -9.31 5.56 -11.37
N GLU A 47 -8.91 4.66 -10.47
CA GLU A 47 -8.94 4.82 -9.01
C GLU A 47 -7.97 5.88 -8.49
N ASN A 48 -6.92 6.21 -9.25
CA ASN A 48 -5.85 7.09 -8.80
C ASN A 48 -6.06 8.57 -9.15
N GLY A 49 -7.05 8.89 -10.00
CA GLY A 49 -7.27 10.25 -10.51
C GLY A 49 -7.55 11.29 -9.42
N ILE A 50 -8.38 10.95 -8.41
CA ILE A 50 -8.66 11.87 -7.30
C ILE A 50 -7.41 12.11 -6.44
N MET A 51 -6.64 11.05 -6.16
CA MET A 51 -5.39 11.14 -5.40
C MET A 51 -4.37 12.03 -6.11
N ALA A 52 -4.24 11.91 -7.44
CA ALA A 52 -3.40 12.78 -8.25
C ALA A 52 -3.82 14.26 -8.16
N ALA A 53 -5.12 14.54 -8.27
CA ALA A 53 -5.65 15.90 -8.16
C ALA A 53 -5.41 16.51 -6.76
N ILE A 54 -5.60 15.72 -5.70
CA ILE A 54 -5.33 16.14 -4.32
C ILE A 54 -3.85 16.51 -4.16
N GLN A 55 -2.94 15.67 -4.62
CA GLN A 55 -1.50 15.93 -4.55
C GLN A 55 -1.14 17.27 -5.24
N CYS A 56 -1.61 17.49 -6.46
CA CYS A 56 -1.40 18.73 -7.19
C CYS A 56 -1.97 19.95 -6.47
N THR A 57 -3.11 19.79 -5.80
CA THR A 57 -3.77 20.86 -5.04
C THR A 57 -2.98 21.20 -3.77
N LEU A 58 -2.59 20.19 -2.98
CA LEU A 58 -1.79 20.37 -1.77
C LEU A 58 -0.46 21.07 -2.05
N ARG A 59 0.10 20.84 -3.24
CA ARG A 59 1.39 21.39 -3.68
C ARG A 59 1.27 22.68 -4.49
N HIS A 60 0.08 23.24 -4.68
CA HIS A 60 -0.17 24.35 -5.62
C HIS A 60 0.65 25.61 -5.32
N HIS A 61 0.80 25.99 -4.05
CA HIS A 61 1.50 27.20 -3.62
C HIS A 61 2.99 26.98 -3.28
N HIS A 62 3.53 25.79 -3.52
CA HIS A 62 4.96 25.56 -3.31
C HIS A 62 5.78 26.20 -4.44
N SER A 63 7.05 26.52 -4.18
CA SER A 63 7.91 27.26 -5.10
C SER A 63 9.05 26.43 -5.72
N ASP A 64 9.09 25.12 -5.44
CA ASP A 64 10.09 24.22 -6.01
C ASP A 64 9.64 23.60 -7.35
N TYR A 65 10.58 22.93 -8.03
CA TYR A 65 10.37 22.36 -9.38
C TYR A 65 9.15 21.43 -9.49
N TYR A 66 8.79 20.75 -8.39
CA TYR A 66 7.66 19.82 -8.36
C TYR A 66 6.38 20.47 -7.80
N SER A 67 6.21 21.79 -7.86
CA SER A 67 5.00 22.47 -7.40
C SER A 67 3.78 22.18 -8.28
N GLY A 68 2.58 22.22 -7.70
CA GLY A 68 1.32 22.13 -8.44
C GLY A 68 1.23 20.86 -9.30
N ALA A 69 0.90 21.03 -10.59
CA ALA A 69 0.74 19.92 -11.54
C ALA A 69 2.01 19.06 -11.71
N SER A 70 3.20 19.63 -11.49
CA SER A 70 4.48 18.91 -11.57
C SER A 70 4.72 17.94 -10.39
N SER A 71 3.87 18.00 -9.35
CA SER A 71 3.96 17.16 -8.15
C SER A 71 3.41 15.74 -8.36
N HIS A 72 2.74 15.47 -9.48
CA HIS A 72 2.25 14.14 -9.84
C HIS A 72 2.84 13.67 -11.17
N MET A 73 3.04 12.37 -11.32
CA MET A 73 3.31 11.78 -12.62
C MET A 73 2.64 10.42 -12.76
N TYR A 74 2.20 10.11 -13.98
CA TYR A 74 1.84 8.76 -14.37
C TYR A 74 3.08 7.94 -14.71
N GLY A 75 3.05 6.68 -14.33
CA GLY A 75 4.09 5.72 -14.58
C GLY A 75 3.65 4.55 -15.44
N SER A 76 4.56 4.08 -16.31
CA SER A 76 4.41 2.79 -16.96
C SER A 76 4.56 1.65 -15.96
N SER A 77 3.91 0.52 -16.25
CA SER A 77 4.00 -0.73 -15.48
C SER A 77 5.44 -1.20 -15.27
N ILE A 78 6.32 -0.97 -16.25
CA ILE A 78 7.76 -1.31 -16.19
C ILE A 78 8.45 -0.66 -14.99
N ASN A 79 7.99 0.50 -14.55
CA ASN A 79 8.60 1.24 -13.45
C ASN A 79 7.93 0.99 -12.10
N ASN A 80 6.88 0.17 -12.05
CA ASN A 80 6.23 -0.26 -10.81
C ASN A 80 6.95 -1.46 -10.14
N GLN A 81 8.15 -1.84 -10.62
CA GLN A 81 8.89 -3.00 -10.13
C GLN A 81 9.07 -3.05 -8.60
N ARG A 82 9.33 -1.91 -7.95
CA ARG A 82 9.52 -1.88 -6.48
C ARG A 82 8.25 -2.29 -5.73
N ILE A 83 7.10 -1.69 -6.10
CA ILE A 83 5.83 -1.99 -5.44
C ILE A 83 5.36 -3.41 -5.79
N GLU A 84 5.55 -3.87 -7.03
CA GLU A 84 5.24 -5.25 -7.44
C GLU A 84 6.11 -6.29 -6.74
N SER A 85 7.41 -6.00 -6.58
CA SER A 85 8.33 -6.87 -5.83
C SER A 85 7.91 -6.98 -4.36
N TRP A 86 7.51 -5.85 -3.76
CA TRP A 86 6.99 -5.82 -2.40
C TRP A 86 5.71 -6.66 -2.26
N TRP A 87 4.74 -6.49 -3.18
CA TRP A 87 3.51 -7.29 -3.20
C TRP A 87 3.78 -8.79 -3.35
N SER A 88 4.79 -9.18 -4.13
CA SER A 88 5.22 -10.58 -4.26
C SER A 88 5.71 -11.16 -2.93
N ILE A 89 6.50 -10.39 -2.17
CA ILE A 89 6.99 -10.79 -0.84
C ILE A 89 5.82 -10.89 0.14
N PHE A 90 4.97 -9.85 0.19
CA PHE A 90 3.78 -9.83 1.05
C PHE A 90 2.86 -11.02 0.78
N ARG A 91 2.66 -11.37 -0.50
CA ARG A 91 1.85 -12.52 -0.89
C ARG A 91 2.41 -13.82 -0.33
N LYS A 92 3.69 -14.09 -0.56
CA LYS A 92 4.35 -15.33 -0.11
C LYS A 92 4.44 -15.45 1.40
N GLY A 93 4.60 -14.33 2.11
CA GLY A 93 4.83 -14.33 3.55
C GLY A 93 3.57 -14.28 4.40
N ARG A 94 2.51 -13.60 3.95
CA ARG A 94 1.33 -13.31 4.78
C ARG A 94 0.02 -13.56 4.05
N SER A 95 -0.20 -12.94 2.89
CA SER A 95 -1.53 -12.95 2.27
C SER A 95 -1.99 -14.33 1.79
N GLN A 96 -1.05 -15.24 1.48
CA GLN A 96 -1.35 -16.59 1.04
C GLN A 96 -2.18 -17.36 2.09
N PHE A 97 -1.88 -17.21 3.37
CA PHE A 97 -2.64 -17.84 4.47
C PHE A 97 -4.12 -17.44 4.43
N TRP A 98 -4.41 -16.14 4.30
CA TRP A 98 -5.79 -15.65 4.24
C TRP A 98 -6.53 -16.14 3.00
N MET A 99 -5.84 -16.23 1.86
CA MET A 99 -6.40 -16.77 0.62
C MET A 99 -6.77 -18.24 0.78
N GLU A 100 -5.90 -19.04 1.40
CA GLU A 100 -6.13 -20.46 1.67
C GLU A 100 -7.28 -20.65 2.68
N LEU A 101 -7.28 -19.91 3.79
CA LEU A 101 -8.35 -19.97 4.79
C LEU A 101 -9.74 -19.69 4.16
N PHE A 102 -9.85 -18.65 3.34
CA PHE A 102 -11.13 -18.33 2.69
C PHE A 102 -11.50 -19.30 1.57
N ALA A 103 -10.51 -19.93 0.92
CA ALA A 103 -10.75 -21.03 0.00
C ALA A 103 -11.29 -22.27 0.74
N ASP A 104 -10.71 -22.61 1.89
CA ASP A 104 -11.17 -23.75 2.70
C ASP A 104 -12.58 -23.53 3.24
N LEU A 105 -12.91 -22.31 3.68
CA LEU A 105 -14.29 -21.97 4.08
C LEU A 105 -15.28 -22.14 2.92
N ARG A 106 -14.86 -21.80 1.70
CA ARG A 106 -15.69 -21.99 0.50
C ARG A 106 -15.89 -23.47 0.20
N ASP A 107 -14.80 -24.23 0.20
CA ASP A 107 -14.80 -25.63 -0.20
C ASP A 107 -15.51 -26.51 0.84
N ALA A 108 -15.52 -26.11 2.12
CA ALA A 108 -16.32 -26.72 3.17
C ALA A 108 -17.82 -26.31 3.16
N GLY A 109 -18.22 -25.38 2.28
CA GLY A 109 -19.61 -24.94 2.14
C GLY A 109 -20.06 -23.84 3.12
N TYR A 110 -19.13 -23.28 3.92
CA TYR A 110 -19.42 -22.17 4.84
C TYR A 110 -19.41 -20.79 4.14
N PHE A 111 -18.81 -20.71 2.96
CA PHE A 111 -18.76 -19.48 2.16
C PHE A 111 -19.17 -19.73 0.72
N ASN A 112 -20.23 -19.08 0.25
CA ASN A 112 -20.72 -19.25 -1.13
C ASN A 112 -20.39 -18.04 -2.04
N GLY A 113 -19.70 -17.03 -1.52
CA GLY A 113 -19.38 -15.82 -2.28
C GLY A 113 -20.51 -14.81 -2.45
N SER A 114 -21.69 -15.02 -1.84
CA SER A 114 -22.79 -14.06 -1.89
C SER A 114 -22.40 -12.72 -1.24
N HIS A 115 -23.16 -11.67 -1.53
CA HIS A 115 -22.92 -10.37 -0.94
C HIS A 115 -22.98 -10.42 0.60
N GLU A 116 -23.95 -11.16 1.14
CA GLU A 116 -24.14 -11.33 2.59
C GLU A 116 -22.96 -12.06 3.22
N HIS A 117 -22.47 -13.14 2.59
CA HIS A 117 -21.30 -13.86 3.08
C HIS A 117 -20.03 -13.02 2.98
N GLN A 118 -19.87 -12.20 1.94
CA GLN A 118 -18.76 -11.25 1.84
C GLN A 118 -18.83 -10.19 2.95
N CYS A 119 -20.01 -9.66 3.25
CA CYS A 119 -20.23 -8.73 4.35
C CYS A 119 -19.91 -9.37 5.71
N LEU A 120 -20.33 -10.61 5.93
CA LEU A 120 -19.99 -11.37 7.15
C LEU A 120 -18.48 -11.60 7.28
N LEU A 121 -17.79 -12.00 6.20
CA LEU A 121 -16.34 -12.15 6.24
C LEU A 121 -15.64 -10.83 6.57
N ARG A 122 -16.07 -9.73 5.94
CA ARG A 122 -15.53 -8.39 6.23
C ARG A 122 -15.77 -7.99 7.69
N TYR A 123 -16.95 -8.28 8.23
CA TYR A 123 -17.28 -8.00 9.62
C TYR A 123 -16.45 -8.83 10.59
N CYS A 124 -16.34 -10.14 10.36
CA CYS A 124 -15.63 -11.05 11.27
C CYS A 124 -14.10 -10.92 11.19
N PHE A 125 -13.55 -10.74 9.99
CA PHE A 125 -12.12 -10.78 9.74
C PHE A 125 -11.50 -9.42 9.41
N GLY A 126 -12.28 -8.38 9.12
CA GLY A 126 -11.77 -7.08 8.70
C GLY A 126 -10.77 -6.49 9.69
N ASP A 127 -11.14 -6.44 10.98
CA ASP A 127 -10.26 -5.92 12.03
C ASP A 127 -9.04 -6.82 12.28
N VAL A 128 -9.18 -8.14 12.09
CA VAL A 128 -8.09 -9.10 12.25
C VAL A 128 -7.07 -8.94 11.12
N ILE A 129 -7.55 -8.84 9.87
CA ILE A 129 -6.73 -8.59 8.70
C ILE A 129 -6.07 -7.22 8.83
N GLN A 130 -6.78 -6.18 9.29
CA GLN A 130 -6.17 -4.86 9.48
C GLN A 130 -5.02 -4.91 10.49
N LYS A 131 -5.17 -5.62 11.61
CA LYS A 131 -4.07 -5.81 12.58
C LYS A 131 -2.87 -6.54 11.96
N ASP A 132 -3.11 -7.55 11.13
CA ASP A 132 -2.06 -8.27 10.40
C ASP A 132 -1.32 -7.34 9.40
N LEU A 133 -2.06 -6.50 8.68
CA LEU A 133 -1.51 -5.47 7.78
C LEU A 133 -0.69 -4.42 8.55
N ASP A 134 -1.18 -3.95 9.68
CA ASP A 134 -0.47 -2.97 10.53
C ASP A 134 0.85 -3.58 11.04
N GLU A 135 0.84 -4.85 11.42
CA GLU A 135 2.06 -5.56 11.80
C GLU A 135 3.02 -5.73 10.62
N CYS A 136 2.52 -6.04 9.41
CA CYS A 136 3.35 -6.06 8.20
C CYS A 136 4.08 -4.74 7.98
N VAL A 137 3.36 -3.61 8.08
CA VAL A 137 3.96 -2.28 7.94
C VAL A 137 5.03 -2.06 9.02
N ARG A 138 4.73 -2.41 10.28
CA ARG A 138 5.67 -2.27 11.39
C ARG A 138 6.96 -3.07 11.16
N LEU A 139 6.84 -4.34 10.79
CA LEU A 139 8.00 -5.21 10.55
C LEU A 139 8.80 -4.76 9.34
N TRP A 140 8.13 -4.42 8.24
CA TRP A 140 8.80 -3.99 7.02
C TRP A 140 9.63 -2.71 7.22
N ASN A 141 9.07 -1.75 7.97
CA ASN A 141 9.73 -0.48 8.27
C ASN A 141 10.70 -0.57 9.46
N SER A 142 10.80 -1.73 10.14
CA SER A 142 11.74 -1.90 11.24
C SER A 142 13.16 -2.09 10.69
N PRO A 143 14.16 -1.33 11.18
CA PRO A 143 15.52 -1.36 10.63
C PRO A 143 16.17 -2.75 10.57
N GLN A 144 15.77 -3.66 11.47
CA GLN A 144 16.38 -4.98 11.61
C GLN A 144 15.86 -6.03 10.61
N ASP A 145 14.68 -5.81 10.04
CA ASP A 145 13.97 -6.80 9.22
C ASP A 145 13.80 -6.36 7.74
N SER A 146 14.33 -5.19 7.37
CA SER A 146 14.27 -4.71 5.99
C SER A 146 15.22 -5.52 5.09
N PRO A 147 14.73 -6.24 4.05
CA PRO A 147 15.56 -7.06 3.17
C PRO A 147 16.62 -6.26 2.41
N PHE A 148 16.47 -4.93 2.32
CA PHE A 148 17.43 -4.04 1.66
C PHE A 148 18.68 -3.76 2.49
N GLN A 149 18.61 -3.73 3.83
CA GLN A 149 19.79 -3.52 4.67
C GLN A 149 20.73 -4.74 4.71
N ASN A 150 20.19 -5.96 4.58
CA ASN A 150 20.98 -7.20 4.54
C ASN A 150 21.92 -7.29 3.32
N SER A 151 21.66 -6.51 2.26
CA SER A 151 22.55 -6.41 1.10
C SER A 151 23.73 -5.43 1.30
N SER A 152 23.62 -4.50 2.25
CA SER A 152 24.65 -3.49 2.54
C SER A 152 25.73 -3.99 3.51
N MET A 153 25.41 -4.97 4.35
CA MET A 153 26.38 -5.57 5.29
C MET A 153 27.27 -6.64 4.64
N SER A 154 26.87 -7.21 3.49
CA SER A 154 27.67 -8.23 2.78
C SER A 154 28.81 -7.64 1.93
N ARG A 155 28.78 -6.33 1.62
CA ARG A 155 29.81 -5.65 0.80
C ARG A 155 30.93 -4.98 1.59
N ARG A 156 30.94 -5.04 2.92
CA ARG A 156 32.02 -4.47 3.76
C ARG A 156 33.00 -5.49 4.33
N SER A 157 32.89 -6.76 3.93
CA SER A 157 33.75 -7.86 4.40
C SER A 157 34.55 -8.55 3.29
N ALA A 158 34.71 -7.92 2.13
CA ALA A 158 35.65 -8.38 1.11
C ALA A 158 36.37 -7.19 0.45
N GLN A 159 37.59 -6.95 0.96
CA GLN A 159 38.69 -6.11 0.46
C GLN A 159 38.52 -4.59 0.46
#